data_AF-A0A842PJV4-F1
#
_entry.id   AF-A0A842PJV4-F1
#
_cell.length_a   1.000
_cell.length_b   1.000
_cell.length_c   1.000
_cell.angle_alpha   90.00
_cell.angle_beta   90.00
_cell.angle_gamma   90.00
#
_symmetry.space_group_name_H-M   'P 1'
#
loop_
_entity.id
_entity.type
_entity.pdbx_description
1 polymer ?
#
loop_
_entity_poly.entity_id
_entity_poly.type
_entity_poly.pdbx_seq_one_letter_code
_entity_poly.pdbx_strand_id
1 'polypeptide(L)'
;MAERICKRARKCNPEVLETVIEIAVGIARPGIARARTGALFVVGDEEEVLKKSKPLILDPLANYPKEVKDIRDANVQGTIEELVKLDGAFVISGDGYVLSAARHIEASSRNIDLPMGFGSRHMAAASISKETDAVAVVVSESDGVVRVFDDGELIGEILTGVWDLEKIKPHIRGEYEKIVEKDLNLTMVVKTNQ
;
A
#
# COMPACT_ATOMS: atom_id res chain seq x y z
N MET A 1 -12.16 1.11 -10.09
CA MET A 1 -11.28 2.31 -10.14
C MET A 1 -9.82 1.89 -9.97
N ALA A 2 -9.52 1.07 -8.95
CA ALA A 2 -8.20 0.49 -8.72
C ALA A 2 -7.68 -0.36 -9.90
N GLU A 3 -8.57 -0.98 -10.69
CA GLU A 3 -8.24 -1.72 -11.91
C GLU A 3 -7.20 -1.02 -12.83
N ARG A 4 -7.24 0.31 -12.95
CA ARG A 4 -6.27 1.07 -13.77
C ARG A 4 -4.87 1.09 -13.17
N ILE A 5 -4.75 1.15 -11.84
CA ILE A 5 -3.47 0.98 -11.14
C ILE A 5 -3.03 -0.48 -11.24
N CYS A 6 -3.96 -1.43 -11.09
CA CYS A 6 -3.65 -2.86 -11.20
C CYS A 6 -3.12 -3.25 -12.59
N LYS A 7 -3.60 -2.61 -13.67
CA LYS A 7 -3.06 -2.79 -15.03
C LYS A 7 -1.60 -2.31 -15.19
N ARG A 8 -1.09 -1.50 -14.27
CA ARG A 8 0.29 -0.98 -14.30
C ARG A 8 1.24 -1.80 -13.45
N ALA A 9 0.74 -2.41 -12.39
CA ALA A 9 1.50 -3.34 -11.56
C ALA A 9 1.95 -4.55 -12.38
N ARG A 10 3.25 -4.78 -12.51
CA ARG A 10 3.81 -5.78 -13.43
C ARG A 10 3.53 -7.24 -13.03
N LYS A 11 3.51 -7.56 -11.73
CA LYS A 11 3.57 -8.95 -11.24
C LYS A 11 2.74 -9.22 -9.98
N CYS A 12 1.56 -8.60 -9.88
CA CYS A 12 0.63 -8.82 -8.78
C CYS A 12 -0.73 -9.29 -9.31
N ASN A 13 -1.41 -10.17 -8.57
CA ASN A 13 -2.81 -10.52 -8.85
C ASN A 13 -3.68 -9.24 -8.71
N PRO A 14 -4.38 -8.81 -9.77
CA PRO A 14 -5.19 -7.59 -9.76
C PRO A 14 -6.27 -7.56 -8.69
N GLU A 15 -6.91 -8.71 -8.41
CA GLU A 15 -8.00 -8.83 -7.43
C GLU A 15 -7.48 -8.63 -6.00
N VAL A 16 -6.33 -9.23 -5.67
CA VAL A 16 -5.69 -9.07 -4.36
C VAL A 16 -5.23 -7.64 -4.18
N LEU A 17 -4.60 -7.05 -5.19
CA LEU A 17 -4.15 -5.66 -5.13
C LEU A 17 -5.32 -4.68 -4.98
N GLU A 18 -6.43 -4.92 -5.69
CA GLU A 18 -7.65 -4.12 -5.55
C GLU A 18 -8.20 -4.21 -4.13
N THR A 19 -8.28 -5.41 -3.55
CA THR A 19 -8.72 -5.60 -2.16
C THR A 19 -7.81 -4.87 -1.16
N VAL A 20 -6.49 -4.92 -1.35
CA VAL A 20 -5.52 -4.18 -0.52
C VAL A 20 -5.71 -2.68 -0.65
N ILE A 21 -5.92 -2.17 -1.87
CA ILE A 21 -6.16 -0.75 -2.11
C ILE A 21 -7.46 -0.31 -1.43
N GLU A 22 -8.53 -1.10 -1.50
CA GLU A 22 -9.80 -0.80 -0.83
C GLU A 22 -9.65 -0.72 0.69
N ILE A 23 -8.97 -1.69 1.30
CA ILE A 23 -8.65 -1.68 2.74
C ILE A 23 -7.81 -0.44 3.08
N ALA A 24 -6.79 -0.13 2.27
CA ALA A 24 -5.93 1.03 2.46
C ALA A 24 -6.72 2.35 2.38
N VAL A 25 -7.68 2.47 1.45
CA VAL A 25 -8.58 3.62 1.34
C VAL A 25 -9.49 3.72 2.57
N GLY A 26 -9.98 2.59 3.10
CA GLY A 26 -10.72 2.54 4.36
C GLY A 26 -9.90 3.09 5.54
N ILE A 27 -8.66 2.66 5.67
CA ILE A 27 -7.72 3.13 6.72
C ILE A 27 -7.41 4.62 6.54
N ALA A 28 -7.22 5.08 5.30
CA ALA A 28 -6.95 6.48 4.96
C ALA A 28 -8.11 7.42 5.27
N ARG A 29 -9.33 6.90 5.45
CA ARG A 29 -10.55 7.62 5.83
C ARG A 29 -10.90 7.37 7.30
N PRO A 30 -10.15 7.94 8.25
CA PRO A 30 -10.49 7.78 9.65
C PRO A 30 -11.90 8.33 9.91
N GLY A 31 -12.71 7.59 10.67
CA GLY A 31 -13.95 8.11 11.23
C GLY A 31 -13.68 9.31 12.14
N ILE A 32 -14.74 10.01 12.53
CA ILE A 32 -14.72 11.30 13.26
C ILE A 32 -13.86 11.29 14.55
N ALA A 33 -13.57 10.11 15.11
CA ALA A 33 -12.80 9.95 16.35
C ALA A 33 -11.47 9.17 16.20
N ARG A 34 -11.06 8.77 14.99
CA ARG A 34 -9.84 7.96 14.78
C ARG A 34 -8.69 8.86 14.36
N ALA A 35 -7.53 8.72 15.01
CA ALA A 35 -6.31 9.36 14.53
C ALA A 35 -5.94 8.82 13.14
N ARG A 36 -5.30 9.64 12.31
CA ARG A 36 -4.72 9.13 11.05
C ARG A 36 -3.67 8.09 11.40
N THR A 37 -3.76 6.92 10.78
CA THR A 37 -2.79 5.83 10.97
C THR A 37 -2.13 5.53 9.64
N GLY A 38 -0.79 5.54 9.62
CA GLY A 38 -0.05 5.09 8.45
C GLY A 38 0.01 3.57 8.37
N ALA A 39 0.07 3.03 7.15
CA ALA A 39 0.15 1.60 6.92
C ALA A 39 1.10 1.31 5.74
N LEU A 40 1.68 0.12 5.73
CA LEU A 40 2.43 -0.41 4.59
C LEU A 40 1.98 -1.84 4.33
N PHE A 41 1.50 -2.11 3.13
CA PHE A 41 1.17 -3.43 2.63
C PHE A 41 2.14 -3.78 1.50
N VAL A 42 2.68 -4.99 1.51
CA VAL A 42 3.54 -5.52 0.44
C VAL A 42 2.88 -6.78 -0.09
N VAL A 43 2.61 -6.82 -1.40
CA VAL A 43 1.78 -7.85 -2.05
C VAL A 43 2.59 -8.60 -3.10
N GLY A 44 2.64 -9.92 -2.97
CA GLY A 44 3.39 -10.81 -3.86
C GLY A 44 4.88 -10.91 -3.52
N ASP A 45 5.56 -11.79 -4.25
CA ASP A 45 6.98 -12.18 -4.02
C ASP A 45 7.30 -12.42 -2.54
N GLU A 46 6.36 -13.06 -1.84
CA GLU A 46 6.32 -13.11 -0.39
C GLU A 46 7.57 -13.72 0.24
N GLU A 47 8.20 -14.70 -0.42
CA GLU A 47 9.42 -15.34 0.08
C GLU A 47 10.59 -14.35 0.10
N GLU A 48 10.79 -13.57 -0.96
CA GLU A 48 11.84 -12.56 -1.03
C GLU A 48 11.55 -11.39 -0.10
N VAL A 49 10.28 -10.99 0.02
CA VAL A 49 9.86 -9.95 0.97
C VAL A 49 10.13 -10.38 2.41
N LEU A 50 9.85 -11.64 2.76
CA LEU A 50 10.14 -12.19 4.09
C LEU A 50 11.65 -12.28 4.37
N LYS A 51 12.48 -12.60 3.37
CA LYS A 51 13.95 -12.60 3.49
C LYS A 51 14.52 -11.20 3.71
N LYS A 52 13.91 -10.18 3.10
CA LYS A 52 14.28 -8.75 3.18
C LYS A 52 13.54 -8.01 4.30
N SER A 53 13.02 -8.72 5.28
CA SER A 53 12.33 -8.11 6.41
C SER A 53 12.50 -8.91 7.69
N LYS A 54 12.30 -8.25 8.83
CA LYS A 54 12.37 -8.88 10.14
C LYS A 54 11.17 -8.49 11.00
N PRO A 55 10.66 -9.37 11.87
CA PRO A 55 9.56 -9.02 12.74
C PRO A 55 10.04 -8.00 13.79
N LEU A 56 9.27 -6.94 14.02
CA LEU A 56 9.57 -5.92 15.05
C LEU A 56 9.14 -6.37 16.44
N ILE A 57 8.10 -7.18 16.50
CA ILE A 57 7.55 -7.83 17.69
C ILE A 57 7.30 -9.31 17.36
N LEU A 58 6.76 -10.09 18.30
CA LEU A 58 6.25 -11.42 17.94
C LEU A 58 5.20 -11.29 16.83
N ASP A 59 5.38 -12.04 15.76
CA ASP A 59 4.48 -11.98 14.61
C ASP A 59 3.07 -12.44 15.03
N PRO A 60 2.07 -11.54 15.00
CA PRO A 60 0.73 -11.85 15.47
C PRO A 60 0.01 -12.89 14.60
N LEU A 61 0.50 -13.16 13.38
CA LEU A 61 -0.14 -14.05 12.40
C LEU A 61 0.61 -15.37 12.20
N ALA A 62 1.81 -15.54 12.76
CA ALA A 62 2.70 -16.66 12.46
C ALA A 62 2.12 -18.04 12.86
N ASN A 63 1.34 -18.11 13.93
CA ASN A 63 0.81 -19.39 14.46
C ASN A 63 -0.59 -19.75 13.95
N TYR A 64 -1.12 -18.97 13.01
CA TYR A 64 -2.42 -19.24 12.40
C TYR A 64 -2.25 -19.88 11.01
N PRO A 65 -3.05 -20.90 10.67
CA PRO A 65 -3.04 -21.51 9.34
C PRO A 65 -3.22 -20.46 8.24
N LYS A 66 -2.63 -20.69 7.06
CA LYS A 66 -2.72 -19.73 5.94
C LYS A 66 -4.17 -19.50 5.54
N GLU A 67 -4.96 -20.55 5.54
CA GLU A 67 -6.33 -20.63 5.02
C GLU A 67 -7.32 -19.72 5.78
N VAL A 68 -7.02 -19.37 7.03
CA VAL A 68 -7.86 -18.48 7.85
C VAL A 68 -7.47 -17.01 7.74
N LYS A 69 -6.47 -16.69 6.88
CA LYS A 69 -5.88 -15.36 6.75
C LYS A 69 -6.15 -14.74 5.37
N ASP A 70 -7.20 -15.19 4.67
CA ASP A 70 -7.61 -14.61 3.39
C ASP A 70 -8.04 -13.15 3.61
N ILE A 71 -7.42 -12.24 2.88
CA ILE A 71 -7.68 -10.80 2.98
C ILE A 71 -9.10 -10.41 2.56
N ARG A 72 -9.79 -11.29 1.83
CA ARG A 72 -11.19 -11.13 1.43
C ARG A 72 -12.16 -11.45 2.58
N ASP A 73 -11.71 -12.10 3.65
CA ASP A 73 -12.53 -12.38 4.82
C ASP A 73 -12.72 -11.13 5.69
N ALA A 74 -13.96 -10.83 6.06
CA ALA A 74 -14.29 -9.63 6.82
C ALA A 74 -13.65 -9.60 8.23
N ASN A 75 -13.44 -10.76 8.87
CA ASN A 75 -12.76 -10.83 10.17
C ASN A 75 -11.27 -10.57 10.03
N VAL A 76 -10.65 -11.03 8.93
CA VAL A 76 -9.26 -10.72 8.61
C VAL A 76 -9.11 -9.22 8.34
N GLN A 77 -10.04 -8.60 7.62
CA GLN A 77 -10.05 -7.15 7.41
C GLN A 77 -10.17 -6.37 8.74
N GLY A 78 -11.08 -6.78 9.63
CA GLY A 78 -11.18 -6.22 10.97
C GLY A 78 -9.90 -6.42 11.80
N THR A 79 -9.21 -7.56 11.62
CA THR A 79 -7.91 -7.81 12.26
C THR A 79 -6.83 -6.88 11.72
N ILE A 80 -6.77 -6.65 10.40
CA ILE A 80 -5.84 -5.68 9.79
C ILE A 80 -6.08 -4.28 10.37
N GLU A 81 -7.34 -3.88 10.54
CA GLU A 81 -7.69 -2.58 11.13
C GLU A 81 -7.21 -2.39 12.58
N GLU A 82 -7.06 -3.48 13.34
CA GLU A 82 -6.48 -3.43 14.68
C GLU A 82 -4.95 -3.47 14.63
N LEU A 83 -4.38 -4.32 13.77
CA LEU A 83 -2.93 -4.50 13.63
C LEU A 83 -2.22 -3.32 12.98
N VAL A 84 -2.90 -2.50 12.17
CA VAL A 84 -2.32 -1.27 11.58
C VAL A 84 -1.88 -0.24 12.62
N LYS A 85 -2.36 -0.37 13.87
CA LYS A 85 -1.89 0.46 15.01
C LYS A 85 -0.45 0.10 15.42
N LEU A 86 0.05 -1.05 15.00
CA LEU A 86 1.42 -1.48 15.22
C LEU A 86 2.35 -0.87 14.16
N ASP A 87 3.65 -0.81 14.47
CA ASP A 87 4.64 -0.38 13.49
C ASP A 87 5.07 -1.53 12.58
N GLY A 88 5.41 -1.20 11.34
CA GLY A 88 5.88 -2.13 10.31
C GLY A 88 4.90 -2.33 9.15
N ALA A 89 5.19 -3.37 8.36
CA ALA A 89 4.48 -3.74 7.16
C ALA A 89 3.67 -5.03 7.35
N PHE A 90 2.59 -5.13 6.57
CA PHE A 90 1.91 -6.38 6.27
C PHE A 90 2.56 -7.02 5.04
N VAL A 91 2.81 -8.32 5.11
CA VAL A 91 3.24 -9.13 3.96
C VAL A 91 2.06 -9.99 3.52
N ILE A 92 1.64 -9.83 2.29
CA ILE A 92 0.47 -10.48 1.70
C ILE A 92 0.93 -11.31 0.51
N SER A 93 0.55 -12.57 0.47
CA SER A 93 0.88 -13.46 -0.63
C SER A 93 0.18 -13.07 -1.93
N GLY A 94 0.74 -13.48 -3.07
CA GLY A 94 0.13 -13.24 -4.38
C GLY A 94 -1.28 -13.85 -4.55
N ASP A 95 -1.63 -14.86 -3.75
CA ASP A 95 -2.96 -15.48 -3.70
C ASP A 95 -3.93 -14.86 -2.66
N GLY A 96 -3.47 -13.86 -1.91
CA GLY A 96 -4.33 -13.02 -1.07
C GLY A 96 -4.39 -13.37 0.41
N TYR A 97 -3.38 -14.04 0.96
CA TYR A 97 -3.31 -14.37 2.38
C TYR A 97 -2.33 -13.46 3.12
N VAL A 98 -2.75 -12.93 4.26
CA VAL A 98 -1.88 -12.12 5.12
C VAL A 98 -0.92 -13.06 5.86
N LEU A 99 0.35 -13.04 5.48
CA LEU A 99 1.35 -13.97 6.01
C LEU A 99 1.93 -13.49 7.34
N SER A 100 2.16 -12.18 7.45
CA SER A 100 2.86 -11.56 8.57
C SER A 100 2.43 -10.10 8.71
N ALA A 101 2.51 -9.57 9.93
CA ALA A 101 2.32 -8.17 10.24
C ALA A 101 3.45 -7.66 11.14
N ALA A 102 3.51 -6.35 11.35
CA ALA A 102 4.54 -5.70 12.15
C ALA A 102 5.98 -6.03 11.69
N ARG A 103 6.20 -6.10 10.37
CA ARG A 103 7.53 -6.36 9.80
C ARG A 103 8.29 -5.09 9.47
N HIS A 104 9.54 -5.01 9.90
CA HIS A 104 10.47 -4.02 9.42
C HIS A 104 11.03 -4.46 8.06
N ILE A 105 10.74 -3.69 7.02
CA ILE A 105 11.34 -3.86 5.70
C ILE A 105 12.76 -3.28 5.72
N GLU A 106 13.74 -4.08 5.31
CA GLU A 106 15.13 -3.66 5.20
C GLU A 106 15.30 -2.80 3.94
N ALA A 107 15.06 -1.50 4.09
CA ALA A 107 15.08 -0.55 2.98
C ALA A 107 16.50 -0.07 2.65
N SER A 108 16.89 -0.18 1.39
CA SER A 108 18.06 0.48 0.81
C SER A 108 17.63 1.79 0.16
N SER A 109 18.32 2.89 0.42
CA SER A 109 18.08 4.15 -0.30
C SER A 109 18.78 4.21 -1.67
N ARG A 110 19.57 3.19 -2.04
CA ARG A 110 20.35 3.22 -3.28
C ARG A 110 19.45 3.16 -4.50
N ASN A 111 19.63 4.12 -5.41
CA ASN A 111 18.87 4.22 -6.65
C ASN A 111 17.36 4.37 -6.44
N ILE A 112 16.94 4.90 -5.29
CA ILE A 112 15.55 5.27 -5.03
C ILE A 112 15.48 6.78 -5.00
N ASP A 113 14.62 7.33 -5.84
CA ASP A 113 14.44 8.77 -5.95
C ASP A 113 13.00 9.12 -5.57
N LEU A 114 12.83 9.46 -4.29
CA LEU A 114 11.53 9.83 -3.72
C LEU A 114 11.39 11.35 -3.57
N PRO A 115 10.17 11.88 -3.76
CA PRO A 115 9.87 13.28 -3.45
C PRO A 115 10.18 13.64 -2.00
N MET A 116 10.54 14.91 -1.78
CA MET A 116 10.64 15.46 -0.42
C MET A 116 9.28 15.40 0.28
N GLY A 117 9.30 15.11 1.59
CA GLY A 117 8.09 14.94 2.41
C GLY A 117 7.65 13.49 2.58
N PHE A 118 8.22 12.55 1.83
CA PHE A 118 7.99 11.12 2.00
C PHE A 118 8.85 10.55 3.14
N GLY A 119 8.20 9.88 4.10
CA GLY A 119 8.84 9.28 5.27
C GLY A 119 9.35 7.84 5.08
N SER A 120 9.71 7.18 6.18
CA SER A 120 10.30 5.83 6.21
C SER A 120 9.45 4.76 5.52
N ARG A 121 8.12 4.76 5.70
CA ARG A 121 7.22 3.79 5.04
C ARG A 121 7.22 3.92 3.52
N HIS A 122 7.35 5.14 3.00
CA HIS A 122 7.47 5.38 1.56
C HIS A 122 8.81 4.87 1.03
N MET A 123 9.90 5.12 1.75
CA MET A 123 11.23 4.57 1.42
C MET A 123 11.23 3.04 1.42
N ALA A 124 10.61 2.43 2.44
CA ALA A 124 10.44 0.98 2.51
C ALA A 124 9.64 0.43 1.33
N ALA A 125 8.52 1.06 0.98
CA ALA A 125 7.68 0.67 -0.15
C ALA A 125 8.42 0.74 -1.49
N ALA A 126 9.11 1.84 -1.76
CA ALA A 126 9.91 2.00 -2.97
C ALA A 126 11.08 1.01 -3.00
N SER A 127 11.72 0.74 -1.85
CA SER A 127 12.85 -0.18 -1.80
C SER A 127 12.42 -1.61 -2.05
N ILE A 128 11.38 -2.07 -1.36
CA ILE A 128 10.97 -3.46 -1.48
C ILE A 128 10.42 -3.75 -2.86
N SER A 129 9.58 -2.88 -3.41
CA SER A 129 9.02 -3.05 -4.77
C SER A 129 10.06 -2.95 -5.89
N LYS A 130 11.26 -2.43 -5.61
CA LYS A 130 12.39 -2.40 -6.53
C LYS A 130 13.26 -3.66 -6.44
N GLU A 131 13.43 -4.17 -5.22
CA GLU A 131 14.32 -5.30 -4.94
C GLU A 131 13.63 -6.66 -5.07
N THR A 132 12.31 -6.67 -5.19
CA THR A 132 11.47 -7.85 -5.36
C THR A 132 10.45 -7.59 -6.48
N ASP A 133 9.73 -8.64 -6.88
CA ASP A 133 8.62 -8.54 -7.82
C ASP A 133 7.29 -8.09 -7.14
N ALA A 134 7.35 -7.66 -5.88
CA ALA A 134 6.19 -7.27 -5.08
C ALA A 134 5.72 -5.84 -5.38
N VAL A 135 4.43 -5.60 -5.14
CA VAL A 135 3.83 -4.27 -5.19
C VAL A 135 3.61 -3.77 -3.77
N ALA A 136 3.96 -2.52 -3.50
CA ALA A 136 3.79 -1.93 -2.18
C ALA A 136 2.71 -0.84 -2.16
N VAL A 137 1.80 -0.91 -1.18
CA VAL A 137 0.72 0.07 -0.97
C VAL A 137 0.95 0.75 0.38
N VAL A 138 1.06 2.07 0.36
CA VAL A 138 1.29 2.90 1.55
C VAL A 138 0.04 3.72 1.84
N VAL A 139 -0.41 3.70 3.09
CA VAL A 139 -1.30 4.73 3.64
C VAL A 139 -0.43 5.74 4.35
N SER A 140 -0.47 6.99 3.90
CA SER A 140 0.32 8.06 4.48
C SER A 140 -0.38 8.66 5.70
N GLU A 141 0.31 8.64 6.84
CA GLU A 141 -0.21 9.15 8.11
C GLU A 141 -0.42 10.67 8.11
N SER A 142 0.44 11.41 7.41
CA SER A 142 0.44 12.87 7.42
C SER A 142 -0.70 13.46 6.58
N ASP A 143 -0.89 12.96 5.37
CA ASP A 143 -1.82 13.52 4.38
C ASP A 143 -2.99 12.61 4.02
N GLY A 144 -3.04 11.37 4.53
CA GLY A 144 -4.14 10.44 4.26
C GLY A 144 -4.22 9.98 2.80
N VAL A 145 -3.14 10.13 2.03
CA VAL A 145 -3.07 9.66 0.64
C VAL A 145 -2.65 8.20 0.61
N VAL A 146 -3.35 7.39 -0.18
CA VAL A 146 -2.92 6.03 -0.50
C VAL A 146 -2.01 6.07 -1.71
N ARG A 147 -0.84 5.44 -1.64
CA ARG A 147 0.17 5.45 -2.69
C ARG A 147 0.57 4.03 -3.07
N VAL A 148 0.73 3.77 -4.36
CA VAL A 148 1.10 2.47 -4.89
C VAL A 148 2.46 2.55 -5.58
N PHE A 149 3.37 1.67 -5.17
CA PHE A 149 4.73 1.55 -5.68
C PHE A 149 4.94 0.21 -6.39
N ASP A 150 5.54 0.26 -7.57
CA ASP A 150 6.02 -0.89 -8.35
C ASP A 150 7.36 -0.50 -8.97
N ASP A 151 8.33 -1.42 -8.97
CA ASP A 151 9.70 -1.20 -9.47
C ASP A 151 10.46 -0.05 -8.79
N GLY A 152 10.05 0.29 -7.56
CA GLY A 152 10.55 1.48 -6.85
C GLY A 152 10.03 2.81 -7.37
N GLU A 153 9.06 2.80 -8.28
CA GLU A 153 8.40 3.99 -8.78
C GLU A 153 7.00 4.15 -8.20
N LEU A 154 6.60 5.41 -7.98
CA LEU A 154 5.23 5.75 -7.63
C LEU A 154 4.35 5.68 -8.89
N ILE A 155 3.46 4.67 -8.95
CA ILE A 155 2.59 4.43 -10.11
C ILE A 155 1.15 4.92 -9.91
N GLY A 156 0.74 5.16 -8.66
CA GLY A 156 -0.61 5.61 -8.33
C GLY A 156 -0.70 6.37 -7.01
N GLU A 157 -1.55 7.40 -6.98
CA GLU A 157 -1.98 8.12 -5.78
C GLU A 157 -3.51 8.14 -5.71
N ILE A 158 -4.09 7.86 -4.55
CA ILE A 158 -5.53 7.93 -4.30
C ILE A 158 -5.76 8.88 -3.14
N LEU A 159 -6.38 10.01 -3.44
CA LEU A 159 -6.72 11.07 -2.50
C LEU A 159 -8.17 10.89 -2.08
N THR A 160 -8.39 10.91 -0.76
CA THR A 160 -9.72 10.81 -0.16
C THR A 160 -10.17 12.18 0.32
N GLY A 161 -11.45 12.52 0.16
CA GLY A 161 -11.98 13.77 0.73
C GLY A 161 -11.72 15.03 -0.09
N VAL A 162 -11.08 14.91 -1.26
CA VAL A 162 -10.72 16.07 -2.08
C VAL A 162 -10.99 15.81 -3.57
N TRP A 163 -11.92 16.58 -4.15
CA TRP A 163 -12.30 16.52 -5.57
C TRP A 163 -11.84 17.76 -6.36
N ASP A 164 -11.59 18.89 -5.70
CA ASP A 164 -11.26 20.16 -6.35
C ASP A 164 -9.80 20.55 -6.10
N LEU A 165 -8.91 19.97 -6.91
CA LEU A 165 -7.46 20.16 -6.81
C LEU A 165 -6.87 20.45 -8.17
N GLU A 166 -7.03 21.67 -8.66
CA GLU A 166 -6.17 22.21 -9.72
C GLU A 166 -4.78 22.58 -9.18
N LYS A 167 -4.66 22.86 -7.88
CA LYS A 167 -3.42 23.37 -7.26
C LYS A 167 -2.54 22.31 -6.58
N ILE A 168 -3.10 21.18 -6.14
CA ILE A 168 -2.28 20.08 -5.60
C ILE A 168 -1.78 19.26 -6.77
N LYS A 169 -0.46 19.32 -6.96
CA LYS A 169 0.24 18.53 -7.97
C LYS A 169 0.49 17.13 -7.42
N PRO A 170 0.28 16.06 -8.22
CA PRO A 170 0.66 14.72 -7.81
C PRO A 170 2.18 14.60 -7.70
N HIS A 171 2.62 13.60 -6.95
CA HIS A 171 4.04 13.24 -6.82
C HIS A 171 4.51 12.31 -7.94
N ILE A 172 3.59 11.83 -8.79
CA ILE A 172 3.90 10.97 -9.94
C ILE A 172 4.75 11.76 -10.95
N ARG A 173 5.86 11.14 -11.38
CA ARG A 173 6.75 11.68 -12.40
C ARG A 173 6.29 11.28 -13.80
N GLY A 174 6.45 12.20 -14.75
CA GLY A 174 6.07 11.98 -16.14
C GLY A 174 4.59 12.25 -16.40
N GLU A 175 4.05 11.66 -17.45
CA GLU A 175 2.63 11.79 -17.79
C GLU A 175 1.76 10.95 -16.85
N TYR A 176 0.60 11.51 -16.50
CA TYR A 176 -0.37 10.87 -15.64
C TYR A 176 -1.80 11.22 -16.09
N GLU A 177 -2.74 10.35 -15.73
CA GLU A 177 -4.18 10.59 -15.85
C GLU A 177 -4.77 10.88 -14.46
N LYS A 178 -5.68 11.85 -14.40
CA LYS A 178 -6.46 12.17 -13.20
C LYS A 178 -7.89 11.70 -13.41
N ILE A 179 -8.40 10.91 -12.47
CA ILE A 179 -9.75 10.34 -12.50
C ILE A 179 -10.44 10.74 -11.20
N VAL A 180 -11.59 11.41 -11.34
CA VAL A 180 -12.37 11.92 -10.21
C VAL A 180 -13.66 11.13 -10.11
N GLU A 181 -13.87 10.44 -8.99
CA GLU A 181 -15.10 9.72 -8.67
C GLU A 181 -15.85 10.49 -7.58
N LYS A 182 -16.89 11.23 -8.00
CA LYS A 182 -17.60 12.17 -7.12
C LYS A 182 -18.43 11.44 -6.08
N ASP A 183 -19.05 10.33 -6.47
CA ASP A 183 -19.94 9.58 -5.58
C ASP A 183 -19.17 8.94 -4.43
N LEU A 184 -17.93 8.53 -4.69
CA LEU A 184 -17.04 7.97 -3.68
C LEU A 184 -16.19 9.02 -2.97
N ASN A 185 -16.18 10.29 -3.40
CA ASN A 185 -15.27 11.32 -2.91
C ASN A 185 -13.78 10.92 -3.04
N LEU A 186 -13.42 10.40 -4.21
CA LEU A 186 -12.08 9.92 -4.52
C LEU A 186 -11.51 10.64 -5.73
N THR A 187 -10.25 11.04 -5.63
CA THR A 187 -9.44 11.43 -6.78
C THR A 187 -8.29 10.46 -6.90
N MET A 188 -8.17 9.79 -8.04
CA MET A 188 -7.06 8.91 -8.34
C MET A 188 -6.18 9.54 -9.42
N VAL A 189 -4.87 9.44 -9.23
CA VAL A 189 -3.86 9.83 -10.20
C VAL A 189 -3.05 8.61 -10.54
N VAL A 190 -2.93 8.28 -11.83
CA VAL A 190 -2.25 7.06 -12.31
C VAL A 190 -1.25 7.44 -13.40
N LYS A 191 -0.04 6.88 -13.34
CA LYS A 191 1.00 7.10 -14.37
C LYS A 191 0.55 6.53 -15.72
N THR A 192 0.69 7.28 -16.81
CA THR A 192 0.15 6.88 -18.14
C THR A 192 1.16 6.22 -19.07
N ASN A 193 2.48 6.35 -18.84
CA ASN A 193 3.52 5.82 -19.75
C ASN A 193 4.56 4.95 -19.00
N GLN A 194 4.93 3.82 -19.62
CA GLN A 194 6.20 3.11 -19.42
C GLN A 194 7.18 3.59 -20.49
#